data_AF-A0A382G7N4-F1
#
_entry.id   AF-A0A382G7N4-F1
#
_cell.length_a   1.000
_cell.length_b   1.000
_cell.length_c   1.000
_cell.angle_alpha   90.00
_cell.angle_beta   90.00
_cell.angle_gamma   90.00
#
_symmetry.space_group_name_H-M   'P 1'
#
loop_
_entity.id
_entity.type
_entity.pdbx_description
1 polymer ?
#
loop_
_entity_poly.entity_id
_entity_poly.type
_entity_poly.pdbx_seq_one_letter_code
_entity_poly.pdbx_strand_id
1 'polypeptide(L)'
;MRKIFIILICLLIASPAFAGKKPKKSPLYKLQKQLGNGEMISIPSYSSTSFIGIHKGWYKESPINVEALLTLPPGDGPFPVLMITHSSGGPLEFAADWLEFMRDQQKPLLDMGIGTFYLDNFSARGVKDTYRDQSTVTLFSAYIDSFMALEFLANHPKVNKKKIGITGYSRGGNNSLMIQEKKIRDALVDKSLYFAAAQPRSPECYAAAMFENPTPIPETKVWLVHGGADDYTLPGPCVEYGKKVKANGGDIKIDVREGWYHLFTGNYEPEKSPALIFHRCPPVYSKDNGQWDDEAVNYIVKHGPFESREDFELAQKEDPRAAWKGMFKAMKKAKCIDKGVHEGGNHGKEFMPEYLKFWKDNLL
;
A
#
# COMPACT_ATOMS: atom_id res chain seq x y z
N MET A 1 47.50 24.92 -23.25
CA MET A 1 46.18 24.23 -23.25
C MET A 1 45.75 24.01 -21.81
N ARG A 2 44.92 24.91 -21.25
CA ARG A 2 44.38 24.79 -19.89
C ARG A 2 43.14 23.90 -19.95
N LYS A 3 43.17 22.75 -19.25
CA LYS A 3 42.01 21.88 -19.08
C LYS A 3 41.07 22.53 -18.06
N ILE A 4 39.90 22.97 -18.54
CA ILE A 4 38.80 23.44 -17.69
C ILE A 4 38.12 22.20 -17.11
N PHE A 5 38.21 22.02 -15.80
CA PHE A 5 37.36 21.08 -15.07
C PHE A 5 35.94 21.66 -15.02
N ILE A 6 35.04 21.11 -15.82
CA ILE A 6 33.60 21.39 -15.68
C ILE A 6 33.12 20.57 -14.49
N ILE A 7 32.98 21.23 -13.34
CA ILE A 7 32.25 20.70 -12.19
C ILE A 7 30.77 20.73 -12.60
N LEU A 8 30.23 19.57 -12.97
CA LEU A 8 28.82 19.38 -13.24
C LEU A 8 28.06 19.46 -11.90
N ILE A 9 27.68 20.67 -11.50
CA ILE A 9 26.74 20.86 -10.39
C ILE A 9 25.36 20.46 -10.93
N CYS A 10 24.97 19.21 -10.71
CA CYS A 10 23.59 18.78 -10.84
C CYS A 10 22.76 19.47 -9.74
N LEU A 11 22.32 20.70 -10.01
CA LEU A 11 21.22 21.32 -9.27
C LEU A 11 19.95 20.51 -9.60
N LEU A 12 19.65 19.52 -8.76
CA LEU A 12 18.33 18.90 -8.69
C LEU A 12 17.36 20.01 -8.31
N ILE A 13 16.64 20.54 -9.30
CA ILE A 13 15.44 21.34 -9.07
C ILE A 13 14.42 20.36 -8.47
N ALA A 14 14.42 20.24 -7.14
CA ALA A 14 13.41 19.49 -6.44
C ALA A 14 12.07 20.20 -6.64
N SER A 15 11.16 19.57 -7.39
CA SER A 15 9.80 20.06 -7.55
C SER A 15 9.15 20.27 -6.17
N PRO A 16 8.56 21.45 -5.88
CA PRO A 16 7.96 21.74 -4.57
C PRO A 16 6.79 20.81 -4.22
N ALA A 17 6.22 20.10 -5.20
CA ALA A 17 5.18 19.08 -5.07
C ALA A 17 5.49 18.03 -3.97
N PHE A 18 6.78 17.71 -3.77
CA PHE A 18 7.24 16.71 -2.80
C PHE A 18 8.15 17.28 -1.72
N ALA A 19 8.14 18.61 -1.50
CA ALA A 19 8.73 19.22 -0.31
C ALA A 19 7.98 18.71 0.94
N GLY A 20 8.37 17.51 1.38
CA GLY A 20 7.79 16.81 2.51
C GLY A 20 8.04 17.56 3.81
N LYS A 21 7.25 17.22 4.84
CA LYS A 21 7.64 17.56 6.21
C LYS A 21 9.00 16.90 6.48
N LYS A 22 9.79 17.47 7.40
CA LYS A 22 11.04 16.82 7.83
C LYS A 22 10.77 15.35 8.19
N PRO A 23 11.61 14.40 7.73
CA PRO A 23 11.47 12.99 8.06
C PRO A 23 11.31 12.79 9.58
N LYS A 24 10.49 11.82 9.96
CA LYS A 24 10.31 11.39 11.34
C LYS A 24 11.11 10.12 11.58
N LYS A 25 11.49 9.88 12.84
CA LYS A 25 12.07 8.59 13.24
C LYS A 25 11.02 7.50 13.09
N SER A 26 11.35 6.41 12.40
CA SER A 26 10.41 5.29 12.26
C SER A 26 10.03 4.64 13.59
N PRO A 27 8.74 4.31 13.80
CA PRO A 27 8.30 3.41 14.85
C PRO A 27 8.87 1.99 14.75
N LEU A 28 9.51 1.60 13.64
CA LEU A 28 10.19 0.31 13.51
C LEU A 28 11.31 0.13 14.54
N TYR A 29 11.96 1.20 15.01
CA TYR A 29 12.90 1.10 16.12
C TYR A 29 12.24 0.64 17.43
N LYS A 30 10.96 1.01 17.65
CA LYS A 30 10.19 0.52 18.80
C LYS A 30 9.87 -0.96 18.61
N LEU A 31 9.42 -1.35 17.41
CA LEU A 31 9.14 -2.74 17.06
C LEU A 31 10.39 -3.61 17.23
N GLN A 32 11.54 -3.20 16.67
CA GLN A 32 12.83 -3.88 16.81
C GLN A 32 13.18 -4.13 18.28
N LYS A 33 13.02 -3.12 19.13
CA LYS A 33 13.25 -3.26 20.59
C LYS A 33 12.28 -4.25 21.24
N GLN A 34 11.00 -4.26 20.86
CA GLN A 34 10.01 -5.18 21.40
C GLN A 34 10.28 -6.63 20.99
N LEU A 35 10.72 -6.86 19.76
CA LEU A 35 11.05 -8.19 19.25
C LEU A 35 12.41 -8.69 19.72
N GLY A 36 13.34 -7.78 20.02
CA GLY A 36 14.71 -8.09 20.43
C GLY A 36 15.61 -8.57 19.28
N ASN A 37 15.18 -8.39 18.02
CA ASN A 37 15.90 -8.83 16.82
C ASN A 37 15.59 -7.92 15.62
N GLY A 38 16.18 -8.26 14.47
CA GLY A 38 15.95 -7.59 13.20
C GLY A 38 16.95 -6.48 12.88
N GLU A 39 17.16 -6.26 11.59
CA GLU A 39 18.07 -5.27 11.02
C GLU A 39 17.26 -4.12 10.41
N MET A 40 17.60 -2.89 10.78
CA MET A 40 17.02 -1.71 10.16
C MET A 40 17.67 -1.48 8.80
N ILE A 41 16.84 -1.44 7.75
CA ILE A 41 17.24 -1.27 6.36
C ILE A 41 16.73 0.07 5.85
N SER A 42 17.57 0.77 5.08
CA SER A 42 17.18 1.95 4.30
C SER A 42 17.07 1.57 2.83
N ILE A 43 15.91 1.79 2.22
CA ILE A 43 15.60 1.41 0.83
C ILE A 43 15.44 2.68 -0.02
N PRO A 44 16.24 2.85 -1.09
CA PRO A 44 15.98 3.88 -2.10
C PRO A 44 14.60 3.67 -2.73
N SER A 45 13.80 4.73 -2.76
CA SER A 45 12.44 4.72 -3.28
C SER A 45 12.10 6.10 -3.85
N TYR A 46 10.83 6.29 -4.20
CA TYR A 46 10.31 7.52 -4.78
C TYR A 46 8.91 7.85 -4.26
N SER A 47 8.45 9.07 -4.53
CA SER A 47 7.06 9.45 -4.29
C SER A 47 6.34 9.72 -5.61
N SER A 48 5.08 9.31 -5.68
CA SER A 48 4.20 9.58 -6.82
C SER A 48 2.77 9.68 -6.36
N THR A 49 1.94 10.44 -7.06
CA THR A 49 0.61 10.82 -6.56
C THR A 49 -0.52 10.02 -7.20
N SER A 50 -0.27 9.45 -8.37
CA SER A 50 -1.22 8.74 -9.20
C SER A 50 -0.50 7.75 -10.11
N PHE A 51 -1.25 6.87 -10.78
CA PHE A 51 -0.66 5.96 -11.76
C PHE A 51 -0.02 6.71 -12.95
N ILE A 52 -0.61 7.82 -13.42
CA ILE A 52 -0.01 8.63 -14.49
C ILE A 52 1.41 9.10 -14.14
N GLY A 53 1.68 9.43 -12.87
CA GLY A 53 3.03 9.79 -12.41
C GLY A 53 4.03 8.64 -12.50
N ILE A 54 3.57 7.39 -12.31
CA ILE A 54 4.38 6.18 -12.53
C ILE A 54 4.55 5.95 -14.04
N HIS A 55 3.44 5.93 -14.78
CA HIS A 55 3.39 5.64 -16.22
C HIS A 55 4.23 6.61 -17.06
N LYS A 56 4.25 7.91 -16.70
CA LYS A 56 5.05 8.95 -17.37
C LYS A 56 6.46 9.11 -16.80
N GLY A 57 6.82 8.38 -15.75
CA GLY A 57 8.15 8.42 -15.13
C GLY A 57 8.42 9.62 -14.21
N TRP A 58 7.43 10.46 -13.91
CA TRP A 58 7.57 11.66 -13.08
C TRP A 58 8.00 11.36 -11.64
N TYR A 59 7.66 10.17 -11.14
CA TYR A 59 8.07 9.73 -9.80
C TYR A 59 9.59 9.80 -9.58
N LYS A 60 10.39 9.65 -10.64
CA LYS A 60 11.87 9.69 -10.57
C LYS A 60 12.42 11.04 -10.11
N GLU A 61 11.64 12.10 -10.22
CA GLU A 61 11.99 13.45 -9.77
C GLU A 61 11.88 13.61 -8.24
N SER A 62 11.37 12.59 -7.53
CA SER A 62 11.07 12.66 -6.09
C SER A 62 11.68 11.49 -5.32
N PRO A 63 13.01 11.32 -5.36
CA PRO A 63 13.70 10.25 -4.64
C PRO A 63 13.56 10.43 -3.12
N ILE A 64 13.49 9.32 -2.41
CA ILE A 64 13.39 9.25 -0.95
C ILE A 64 14.02 7.94 -0.47
N ASN A 65 14.42 7.86 0.80
CA ASN A 65 14.80 6.61 1.42
C ASN A 65 13.76 6.23 2.46
N VAL A 66 13.13 5.06 2.32
CA VAL A 66 12.16 4.53 3.29
C VAL A 66 12.83 3.51 4.20
N GLU A 67 12.29 3.35 5.41
CA GLU A 67 12.85 2.44 6.42
C GLU A 67 12.09 1.11 6.42
N ALA A 68 12.82 0.03 6.68
CA ALA A 68 12.26 -1.29 6.89
C ALA A 68 12.98 -2.04 8.01
N LEU A 69 12.32 -3.04 8.59
CA LEU A 69 12.90 -3.95 9.56
C LEU A 69 12.89 -5.37 8.99
N LEU A 70 14.08 -5.88 8.67
CA LEU A 70 14.29 -7.24 8.15
C LEU A 70 14.69 -8.17 9.29
N THR A 71 13.95 -9.27 9.47
CA THR A 71 14.37 -10.37 10.35
C THR A 71 14.39 -11.65 9.53
N LEU A 72 15.55 -12.32 9.49
CA LEU A 72 15.73 -13.61 8.82
C LEU A 72 15.81 -14.75 9.85
N PRO A 73 15.37 -15.97 9.50
CA PRO A 73 15.62 -17.16 10.32
C PRO A 73 17.12 -17.42 10.49
N PRO A 74 17.52 -18.18 11.53
CA PRO A 74 18.91 -18.62 11.66
C PRO A 74 19.31 -19.56 10.51
N GLY A 75 20.57 -19.47 10.08
CA GLY A 75 21.16 -20.30 9.02
C GLY A 75 21.68 -19.53 7.81
N ASP A 76 22.01 -20.27 6.76
CA ASP A 76 22.67 -19.73 5.57
C ASP A 76 21.69 -19.19 4.51
N GLY A 77 20.42 -19.60 4.56
CA GLY A 77 19.41 -19.26 3.56
C GLY A 77 19.63 -20.03 2.24
N PRO A 78 19.10 -19.53 1.10
CA PRO A 78 18.26 -18.34 0.97
C PRO A 78 16.86 -18.57 1.53
N PHE A 79 16.35 -17.61 2.30
CA PHE A 79 15.06 -17.72 2.99
C PHE A 79 13.91 -17.12 2.18
N PRO A 80 12.71 -17.70 2.22
CA PRO A 80 11.49 -16.96 1.88
C PRO A 80 11.30 -15.79 2.83
N VAL A 81 10.67 -14.71 2.35
CA VAL A 81 10.41 -13.51 3.15
C VAL A 81 8.98 -13.03 2.95
N LEU A 82 8.29 -12.72 4.04
CA LEU A 82 7.00 -12.05 4.03
C LEU A 82 7.17 -10.55 4.34
N MET A 83 6.80 -9.72 3.37
CA MET A 83 6.67 -8.28 3.55
C MET A 83 5.35 -7.92 4.22
N ILE A 84 5.41 -7.08 5.25
CA ILE A 84 4.24 -6.66 6.05
C ILE A 84 4.12 -5.15 5.97
N THR A 85 2.94 -4.68 5.56
CA THR A 85 2.66 -3.26 5.29
C THR A 85 1.52 -2.77 6.20
N HIS A 86 1.64 -1.53 6.68
CA HIS A 86 0.71 -0.97 7.67
C HIS A 86 -0.52 -0.34 7.02
N SER A 87 -1.55 -0.11 7.83
CA SER A 87 -2.79 0.57 7.45
C SER A 87 -2.61 2.09 7.47
N SER A 88 -3.72 2.84 7.38
CA SER A 88 -3.72 4.30 7.49
C SER A 88 -3.22 4.83 8.84
N GLY A 89 -3.19 4.02 9.91
CA GLY A 89 -2.63 4.37 11.20
C GLY A 89 -1.11 4.38 11.28
N GLY A 90 -0.45 3.89 10.23
CA GLY A 90 1.00 4.02 10.07
C GLY A 90 1.82 2.93 10.76
N PRO A 91 3.15 3.03 10.67
CA PRO A 91 4.10 2.00 11.12
C PRO A 91 4.07 1.72 12.63
N LEU A 92 3.45 2.59 13.44
CA LEU A 92 3.28 2.34 14.88
C LEU A 92 2.37 1.13 15.15
N GLU A 93 1.48 0.80 14.22
CA GLU A 93 0.61 -0.39 14.28
C GLU A 93 1.40 -1.68 14.48
N PHE A 94 2.59 -1.79 13.90
CA PHE A 94 3.43 -2.97 14.09
C PHE A 94 3.87 -3.15 15.55
N ALA A 95 3.88 -2.07 16.34
CA ALA A 95 4.33 -2.06 17.74
C ALA A 95 3.19 -1.73 18.72
N ALA A 96 1.94 -1.87 18.29
CA ALA A 96 0.75 -1.48 19.05
C ALA A 96 0.02 -2.71 19.61
N ASP A 97 -0.37 -2.64 20.88
CA ASP A 97 -0.99 -3.78 21.58
C ASP A 97 -2.43 -4.03 21.11
N TRP A 98 -3.13 -2.99 20.68
CA TRP A 98 -4.48 -3.11 20.09
C TRP A 98 -4.48 -3.81 18.73
N LEU A 99 -3.33 -3.96 18.07
CA LEU A 99 -3.17 -4.66 16.79
C LEU A 99 -2.00 -5.65 16.82
N GLU A 100 -1.91 -6.41 17.90
CA GLU A 100 -0.83 -7.36 18.15
C GLU A 100 -0.63 -8.37 17.00
N PHE A 101 -1.67 -8.70 16.23
CA PHE A 101 -1.60 -9.58 15.06
C PHE A 101 -0.49 -9.17 14.07
N MET A 102 -0.24 -7.88 13.89
CA MET A 102 0.82 -7.40 12.98
C MET A 102 2.22 -7.73 13.50
N ARG A 103 2.42 -7.69 14.81
CA ARG A 103 3.68 -8.02 15.50
C ARG A 103 3.86 -9.52 15.67
N ASP A 104 2.84 -10.17 16.23
CA ASP A 104 2.94 -11.50 16.83
C ASP A 104 2.93 -12.63 15.79
N GLN A 105 2.60 -12.31 14.54
CA GLN A 105 2.82 -13.20 13.41
C GLN A 105 4.31 -13.49 13.14
N GLN A 106 5.24 -12.63 13.59
CA GLN A 106 6.66 -12.80 13.27
C GLN A 106 7.23 -14.11 13.79
N LYS A 107 7.04 -14.39 15.08
CA LYS A 107 7.63 -15.57 15.70
C LYS A 107 7.23 -16.87 14.98
N PRO A 108 5.93 -17.17 14.75
CA PRO A 108 5.55 -18.38 14.04
C PRO A 108 6.06 -18.41 12.58
N LEU A 109 6.17 -17.26 11.90
CA LEU A 109 6.78 -17.19 10.57
C LEU A 109 8.27 -17.56 10.60
N LEU A 110 9.03 -17.02 11.54
CA LEU A 110 10.45 -17.37 11.72
C LEU A 110 10.64 -18.84 12.12
N ASP A 111 9.79 -19.35 13.01
CA ASP A 111 9.82 -20.75 13.47
C ASP A 111 9.61 -21.75 12.31
N MET A 112 8.87 -21.36 11.26
CA MET A 112 8.70 -22.18 10.05
C MET A 112 9.72 -21.87 8.94
N GLY A 113 10.67 -20.97 9.16
CA GLY A 113 11.72 -20.64 8.20
C GLY A 113 11.38 -19.52 7.20
N ILE A 114 10.38 -18.68 7.51
CA ILE A 114 10.00 -17.50 6.72
C ILE A 114 10.48 -16.22 7.43
N GLY A 115 11.34 -15.45 6.78
CA GLY A 115 11.75 -14.13 7.26
C GLY A 115 10.62 -13.10 7.19
N THR A 116 10.72 -12.03 7.97
CA THR A 116 9.75 -10.93 7.95
C THR A 116 10.39 -9.62 7.55
N PHE A 117 9.66 -8.80 6.80
CA PHE A 117 10.10 -7.49 6.34
C PHE A 117 9.02 -6.44 6.58
N TYR A 118 9.12 -5.68 7.67
CA TYR A 118 8.16 -4.63 7.99
C TYR A 118 8.53 -3.35 7.25
N LEU A 119 7.63 -2.83 6.41
CA LEU A 119 7.89 -1.65 5.59
C LEU A 119 7.20 -0.40 6.18
N ASP A 120 7.96 0.67 6.38
CA ASP A 120 7.44 1.97 6.80
C ASP A 120 7.32 2.93 5.61
N ASN A 121 6.09 3.12 5.14
CA ASN A 121 5.81 4.01 4.01
C ASN A 121 5.71 5.50 4.42
N PHE A 122 5.65 5.82 5.71
CA PHE A 122 5.18 7.12 6.20
C PHE A 122 6.29 7.99 6.81
N SER A 123 7.16 7.41 7.63
CA SER A 123 8.07 8.20 8.47
C SER A 123 9.07 9.02 7.66
N ALA A 124 9.60 8.47 6.57
CA ALA A 124 10.48 9.17 5.64
C ALA A 124 9.81 10.42 5.04
N ARG A 125 8.48 10.40 4.85
CA ARG A 125 7.67 11.51 4.32
C ARG A 125 7.23 12.49 5.42
N GLY A 126 7.69 12.29 6.66
CA GLY A 126 7.34 13.09 7.82
C GLY A 126 5.90 12.88 8.31
N VAL A 127 5.28 11.75 7.93
CA VAL A 127 3.89 11.41 8.24
C VAL A 127 3.85 10.37 9.35
N LYS A 128 2.86 10.46 10.24
CA LYS A 128 2.65 9.48 11.32
C LYS A 128 1.51 8.53 10.95
N ASP A 129 0.42 9.12 10.48
CA ASP A 129 -0.83 8.49 10.09
C ASP A 129 -1.46 9.31 8.97
N THR A 130 -2.44 8.72 8.29
CA THR A 130 -3.16 9.32 7.17
C THR A 130 -4.67 9.47 7.44
N TYR A 131 -5.14 9.15 8.66
CA TYR A 131 -6.56 9.13 9.03
C TYR A 131 -7.35 10.37 8.61
N ARG A 132 -6.74 11.56 8.77
CA ARG A 132 -7.38 12.84 8.45
C ARG A 132 -7.15 13.31 7.02
N ASP A 133 -6.11 12.80 6.37
CA ASP A 133 -5.70 13.21 5.02
C ASP A 133 -4.90 12.11 4.34
N GLN A 134 -5.62 11.27 3.58
CA GLN A 134 -5.08 10.16 2.82
C GLN A 134 -4.09 10.58 1.72
N SER A 135 -4.02 11.86 1.34
CA SER A 135 -3.07 12.35 0.33
C SER A 135 -1.66 12.61 0.85
N THR A 136 -1.48 12.67 2.17
CA THR A 136 -0.17 12.99 2.76
C THR A 136 0.89 11.93 2.46
N VAL A 137 0.46 10.67 2.25
CA VAL A 137 1.21 9.62 1.56
C VAL A 137 0.22 8.90 0.65
N THR A 138 0.38 8.97 -0.66
CA THR A 138 -0.55 8.34 -1.60
C THR A 138 -0.40 6.83 -1.63
N LEU A 139 -1.41 6.12 -2.15
CA LEU A 139 -1.32 4.68 -2.37
C LEU A 139 -0.21 4.33 -3.39
N PHE A 140 -0.08 5.12 -4.45
CA PHE A 140 0.95 4.91 -5.48
C PHE A 140 2.38 5.07 -4.94
N SER A 141 2.61 5.94 -3.96
CA SER A 141 3.91 6.00 -3.26
C SER A 141 4.20 4.71 -2.49
N ALA A 142 3.20 4.13 -1.82
CA ALA A 142 3.36 2.86 -1.11
C ALA A 142 3.55 1.67 -2.07
N TYR A 143 2.91 1.69 -3.24
CA TYR A 143 3.14 0.68 -4.29
C TYR A 143 4.58 0.75 -4.79
N ILE A 144 5.12 1.95 -5.02
CA ILE A 144 6.53 2.14 -5.38
C ILE A 144 7.44 1.58 -4.28
N ASP A 145 7.23 1.99 -3.03
CA ASP A 145 8.04 1.50 -1.90
C ASP A 145 8.08 -0.04 -1.85
N SER A 146 6.95 -0.69 -2.12
CA SER A 146 6.85 -2.16 -2.08
C SER A 146 7.61 -2.83 -3.22
N PHE A 147 7.57 -2.27 -4.43
CA PHE A 147 8.35 -2.79 -5.55
C PHE A 147 9.86 -2.52 -5.39
N MET A 148 10.25 -1.36 -4.86
CA MET A 148 11.65 -1.08 -4.54
C MET A 148 12.16 -1.99 -3.42
N ALA A 149 11.33 -2.27 -2.42
CA ALA A 149 11.63 -3.26 -1.39
C ALA A 149 11.71 -4.70 -1.95
N LEU A 150 10.86 -5.05 -2.93
CA LEU A 150 10.96 -6.33 -3.66
C LEU A 150 12.30 -6.44 -4.39
N GLU A 151 12.73 -5.40 -5.11
CA GLU A 151 14.01 -5.38 -5.80
C GLU A 151 15.20 -5.45 -4.83
N PHE A 152 15.14 -4.74 -3.70
CA PHE A 152 16.13 -4.86 -2.63
C PHE A 152 16.23 -6.29 -2.11
N LEU A 153 15.10 -6.91 -1.75
CA LEU A 153 15.05 -8.29 -1.25
C LEU A 153 15.51 -9.29 -2.31
N ALA A 154 15.17 -9.08 -3.58
CA ALA A 154 15.56 -9.97 -4.67
C ALA A 154 17.09 -10.02 -4.90
N ASN A 155 17.80 -8.96 -4.50
CA ASN A 155 19.26 -8.85 -4.57
C ASN A 155 19.96 -9.18 -3.25
N HIS A 156 19.21 -9.44 -2.18
CA HIS A 156 19.79 -9.77 -0.87
C HIS A 156 20.34 -11.21 -0.88
N PRO A 157 21.60 -11.46 -0.49
CA PRO A 157 22.28 -12.75 -0.69
C PRO A 157 21.63 -13.92 0.06
N LYS A 158 20.92 -13.63 1.16
CA LYS A 158 20.21 -14.62 1.97
C LYS A 158 18.71 -14.71 1.70
N VAL A 159 18.18 -14.03 0.68
CA VAL A 159 16.74 -14.07 0.37
C VAL A 159 16.49 -14.85 -0.91
N ASN A 160 15.50 -15.73 -0.87
CA ASN A 160 15.03 -16.43 -2.04
C ASN A 160 14.09 -15.51 -2.83
N LYS A 161 14.62 -14.87 -3.87
CA LYS A 161 13.87 -13.92 -4.71
C LYS A 161 12.60 -14.48 -5.34
N LYS A 162 12.46 -15.82 -5.45
CA LYS A 162 11.25 -16.47 -5.98
C LYS A 162 10.18 -16.74 -4.93
N LYS A 163 10.47 -16.47 -3.64
CA LYS A 163 9.60 -16.78 -2.50
C LYS A 163 9.44 -15.57 -1.59
N ILE A 164 9.12 -14.41 -2.18
CA ILE A 164 8.79 -13.18 -1.47
C ILE A 164 7.28 -13.00 -1.50
N GLY A 165 6.65 -12.93 -0.32
CA GLY A 165 5.22 -12.65 -0.15
C GLY A 165 4.96 -11.25 0.37
N ILE A 166 3.70 -10.79 0.33
CA ILE A 166 3.30 -9.48 0.88
C ILE A 166 1.89 -9.50 1.47
N THR A 167 1.71 -8.83 2.61
CA THR A 167 0.41 -8.64 3.26
C THR A 167 0.26 -7.22 3.80
N GLY A 168 -0.99 -6.87 4.08
CA GLY A 168 -1.33 -5.71 4.89
C GLY A 168 -2.83 -5.61 5.10
N TYR A 169 -3.21 -4.59 5.85
CA TYR A 169 -4.59 -4.33 6.23
C TYR A 169 -5.06 -2.97 5.69
N SER A 170 -6.31 -2.86 5.23
CA SER A 170 -6.89 -1.60 4.74
C SER A 170 -6.04 -1.00 3.63
N ARG A 171 -5.40 0.15 3.85
CA ARG A 171 -4.36 0.71 2.96
C ARG A 171 -3.21 -0.27 2.67
N GLY A 172 -2.74 -1.05 3.63
CA GLY A 172 -1.77 -2.13 3.41
C GLY A 172 -2.39 -3.31 2.65
N GLY A 173 -3.71 -3.49 2.76
CA GLY A 173 -4.50 -4.39 1.92
C GLY A 173 -4.49 -3.91 0.46
N ASN A 174 -4.69 -2.62 0.21
CA ASN A 174 -4.53 -2.06 -1.15
C ASN A 174 -3.13 -2.28 -1.69
N ASN A 175 -2.11 -2.06 -0.85
CA ASN A 175 -0.71 -2.27 -1.21
C ASN A 175 -0.44 -3.73 -1.62
N SER A 176 -0.87 -4.69 -0.81
CA SER A 176 -0.73 -6.11 -1.12
C SER A 176 -1.66 -6.62 -2.23
N LEU A 177 -2.74 -5.92 -2.57
CA LEU A 177 -3.61 -6.27 -3.70
C LEU A 177 -3.05 -5.76 -5.03
N MET A 178 -2.55 -4.52 -5.08
CA MET A 178 -2.16 -3.84 -6.33
C MET A 178 -0.77 -4.21 -6.85
N ILE A 179 0.08 -4.84 -6.03
CA ILE A 179 1.36 -5.39 -6.48
C ILE A 179 1.22 -6.52 -7.51
N GLN A 180 0.02 -7.10 -7.68
CA GLN A 180 -0.22 -8.08 -8.74
C GLN A 180 -0.38 -7.42 -10.12
N GLU A 181 -0.36 -6.08 -10.22
CA GLU A 181 -0.57 -5.37 -11.49
C GLU A 181 0.71 -5.26 -12.31
N LYS A 182 0.72 -5.91 -13.49
CA LYS A 182 1.82 -5.83 -14.47
C LYS A 182 2.16 -4.40 -14.84
N LYS A 183 1.16 -3.53 -15.00
CA LYS A 183 1.34 -2.12 -15.36
C LYS A 183 2.19 -1.35 -14.36
N ILE A 184 2.03 -1.64 -13.07
CA ILE A 184 2.83 -0.99 -12.02
C ILE A 184 4.21 -1.64 -11.98
N ARG A 185 4.29 -2.97 -11.95
CA ARG A 185 5.57 -3.69 -11.94
C ARG A 185 6.47 -3.26 -13.10
N ASP A 186 5.97 -3.37 -14.34
CA ASP A 186 6.75 -3.14 -15.56
C ASP A 186 7.29 -1.69 -15.67
N ALA A 187 6.65 -0.75 -14.96
CA ALA A 187 7.11 0.63 -14.91
C ALA A 187 8.18 0.87 -13.84
N LEU A 188 8.30 -0.01 -12.84
CA LEU A 188 9.12 0.20 -11.65
C LEU A 188 10.33 -0.73 -11.55
N VAL A 189 10.17 -2.02 -11.87
CA VAL A 189 11.20 -3.05 -11.66
C VAL A 189 11.29 -3.99 -12.86
N ASP A 190 12.32 -4.84 -12.89
CA ASP A 190 12.46 -5.87 -13.91
C ASP A 190 11.21 -6.78 -13.99
N LYS A 191 10.79 -7.10 -15.22
CA LYS A 191 9.54 -7.85 -15.47
C LYS A 191 9.55 -9.27 -14.93
N SER A 192 10.73 -9.82 -14.63
CA SER A 192 10.87 -11.14 -14.00
C SER A 192 10.66 -11.11 -12.49
N LEU A 193 10.63 -9.93 -11.85
CA LEU A 193 10.39 -9.80 -10.41
C LEU A 193 8.90 -9.70 -10.10
N TYR A 194 8.43 -10.51 -9.16
CA TYR A 194 7.06 -10.48 -8.67
C TYR A 194 7.00 -11.04 -7.24
N PHE A 195 5.92 -10.71 -6.53
CA PHE A 195 5.61 -11.38 -5.27
C PHE A 195 5.01 -12.75 -5.57
N ALA A 196 5.54 -13.81 -4.95
CA ALA A 196 5.05 -15.18 -5.14
C ALA A 196 3.62 -15.36 -4.59
N ALA A 197 3.31 -14.66 -3.49
CA ALA A 197 2.00 -14.70 -2.87
C ALA A 197 1.63 -13.36 -2.23
N ALA A 198 0.34 -13.06 -2.17
CA ALA A 198 -0.19 -11.88 -1.51
C ALA A 198 -1.45 -12.18 -0.70
N GLN A 199 -1.55 -11.57 0.47
CA GLN A 199 -2.71 -11.71 1.36
C GLN A 199 -3.23 -10.32 1.76
N PRO A 200 -4.05 -9.67 0.91
CA PRO A 200 -4.70 -8.42 1.26
C PRO A 200 -5.86 -8.63 2.22
N ARG A 201 -5.92 -7.80 3.27
CA ARG A 201 -7.01 -7.80 4.26
C ARG A 201 -7.78 -6.49 4.21
N SER A 202 -9.09 -6.60 4.02
CA SER A 202 -10.02 -5.47 3.88
C SER A 202 -9.50 -4.27 3.04
N PRO A 203 -8.98 -4.47 1.81
CA PRO A 203 -8.61 -3.36 0.94
C PRO A 203 -9.83 -2.49 0.59
N GLU A 204 -9.60 -1.23 0.21
CA GLU A 204 -10.65 -0.36 -0.36
C GLU A 204 -10.68 -0.52 -1.89
N CYS A 205 -11.75 -1.03 -2.50
CA CYS A 205 -11.79 -1.30 -3.95
C CYS A 205 -12.74 -0.40 -4.76
N TYR A 206 -13.34 0.60 -4.14
CA TYR A 206 -14.29 1.54 -4.75
C TYR A 206 -13.68 2.93 -4.99
N ALA A 207 -12.99 3.50 -4.00
CA ALA A 207 -12.46 4.87 -4.05
C ALA A 207 -10.91 4.96 -3.96
N ALA A 208 -10.22 3.88 -4.30
CA ALA A 208 -8.76 3.76 -4.16
C ALA A 208 -8.00 3.74 -5.49
N ALA A 209 -8.61 4.19 -6.59
CA ALA A 209 -8.03 4.23 -7.93
C ALA A 209 -7.55 2.84 -8.42
N MET A 210 -8.31 1.78 -8.10
CA MET A 210 -8.11 0.44 -8.65
C MET A 210 -8.24 0.46 -10.18
N PHE A 211 -7.60 -0.46 -10.91
CA PHE A 211 -7.70 -0.43 -12.38
C PHE A 211 -9.08 -0.86 -12.89
N GLU A 212 -9.64 -0.12 -13.85
CA GLU A 212 -10.88 -0.55 -14.52
C GLU A 212 -10.71 -1.93 -15.19
N ASN A 213 -9.56 -2.11 -15.83
CA ASN A 213 -9.10 -3.30 -16.53
C ASN A 213 -7.84 -3.86 -15.84
N PRO A 214 -7.96 -4.68 -14.78
CA PRO A 214 -6.79 -5.21 -14.08
C PRO A 214 -5.94 -6.09 -15.00
N THR A 215 -4.63 -6.04 -14.82
CA THR A 215 -3.65 -6.82 -15.59
C THR A 215 -2.79 -7.64 -14.64
N PRO A 216 -3.34 -8.75 -14.10
CA PRO A 216 -2.67 -9.49 -13.06
C PRO A 216 -1.40 -10.20 -13.56
N ILE A 217 -0.48 -10.41 -12.63
CA ILE A 217 0.67 -11.32 -12.72
C ILE A 217 0.15 -12.73 -12.37
N PRO A 218 0.01 -13.66 -13.33
CA PRO A 218 -0.58 -14.98 -13.10
C PRO A 218 0.19 -15.84 -12.09
N GLU A 219 1.48 -15.58 -11.92
CA GLU A 219 2.34 -16.29 -10.98
C GLU A 219 2.06 -15.94 -9.52
N THR A 220 1.49 -14.76 -9.24
CA THR A 220 1.19 -14.30 -7.88
C THR A 220 -0.09 -14.95 -7.37
N LYS A 221 0.03 -15.75 -6.30
CA LYS A 221 -1.12 -16.35 -5.61
C LYS A 221 -1.74 -15.34 -4.64
N VAL A 222 -3.00 -14.96 -4.84
CA VAL A 222 -3.68 -13.95 -4.01
C VAL A 222 -4.80 -14.58 -3.17
N TRP A 223 -4.77 -14.34 -1.87
CA TRP A 223 -5.90 -14.63 -0.97
C TRP A 223 -6.38 -13.36 -0.28
N LEU A 224 -7.43 -12.77 -0.86
CA LEU A 224 -8.10 -11.60 -0.32
C LEU A 224 -9.08 -12.05 0.76
N VAL A 225 -8.86 -11.61 2.00
CA VAL A 225 -9.77 -11.85 3.13
C VAL A 225 -10.44 -10.55 3.51
N HIS A 226 -11.77 -10.56 3.61
CA HIS A 226 -12.54 -9.35 3.88
C HIS A 226 -13.62 -9.60 4.92
N GLY A 227 -13.84 -8.63 5.80
CA GLY A 227 -15.01 -8.62 6.66
C GLY A 227 -16.31 -8.45 5.88
N GLY A 228 -17.28 -9.35 6.10
CA GLY A 228 -18.62 -9.27 5.50
C GLY A 228 -19.52 -8.21 6.13
N ALA A 229 -19.18 -7.77 7.35
CA ALA A 229 -19.83 -6.67 8.04
C ALA A 229 -19.02 -5.35 7.95
N ASP A 230 -17.95 -5.32 7.16
CA ASP A 230 -17.11 -4.13 6.95
C ASP A 230 -17.92 -3.01 6.29
N ASP A 231 -18.28 -2.01 7.09
CA ASP A 231 -18.98 -0.79 6.68
C ASP A 231 -18.03 0.39 6.48
N TYR A 232 -16.70 0.14 6.47
CA TYR A 232 -15.69 1.13 6.14
C TYR A 232 -15.18 0.94 4.71
N THR A 233 -14.54 -0.19 4.44
CA THR A 233 -14.12 -0.59 3.09
C THR A 233 -15.06 -1.69 2.63
N LEU A 234 -16.00 -1.37 1.74
CA LEU A 234 -17.08 -2.30 1.44
C LEU A 234 -16.55 -3.56 0.74
N PRO A 235 -17.00 -4.77 1.14
CA PRO A 235 -16.53 -6.01 0.53
C PRO A 235 -17.02 -6.20 -0.91
N GLY A 236 -18.22 -5.72 -1.24
CA GLY A 236 -18.83 -5.85 -2.57
C GLY A 236 -17.93 -5.37 -3.72
N PRO A 237 -17.43 -4.12 -3.69
CA PRO A 237 -16.45 -3.63 -4.67
C PRO A 237 -15.22 -4.52 -4.84
N CYS A 238 -14.69 -5.10 -3.75
CA CYS A 238 -13.54 -6.00 -3.84
C CYS A 238 -13.89 -7.38 -4.41
N VAL A 239 -15.10 -7.87 -4.15
CA VAL A 239 -15.63 -9.08 -4.82
C VAL A 239 -15.69 -8.87 -6.32
N GLU A 240 -16.23 -7.74 -6.78
CA GLU A 240 -16.30 -7.41 -8.21
C GLU A 240 -14.92 -7.21 -8.83
N TYR A 241 -14.01 -6.53 -8.13
CA TYR A 241 -12.62 -6.38 -8.59
C TYR A 241 -11.92 -7.73 -8.75
N GLY A 242 -12.04 -8.62 -7.75
CA GLY A 242 -11.43 -9.94 -7.82
C GLY A 242 -12.02 -10.83 -8.92
N LYS A 243 -13.31 -10.68 -9.27
CA LYS A 243 -13.89 -11.33 -10.47
C LYS A 243 -13.19 -10.85 -11.75
N LYS A 244 -12.95 -9.53 -11.89
CA LYS A 244 -12.21 -8.98 -13.04
C LYS A 244 -10.78 -9.48 -13.10
N VAL A 245 -10.08 -9.51 -11.96
CA VAL A 245 -8.72 -10.08 -11.85
C VAL A 245 -8.71 -11.54 -12.32
N LYS A 246 -9.65 -12.37 -11.85
CA LYS A 246 -9.75 -13.77 -12.26
C LYS A 246 -10.06 -13.94 -13.74
N ALA A 247 -10.98 -13.12 -14.27
CA ALA A 247 -11.31 -13.11 -15.71
C ALA A 247 -10.09 -12.74 -16.58
N ASN A 248 -9.18 -11.91 -16.05
CA ASN A 248 -7.95 -11.50 -16.73
C ASN A 248 -6.75 -12.40 -16.40
N GLY A 249 -6.99 -13.62 -15.89
CA GLY A 249 -5.97 -14.66 -15.70
C GLY A 249 -5.21 -14.59 -14.37
N GLY A 250 -5.66 -13.78 -13.41
CA GLY A 250 -5.07 -13.73 -12.07
C GLY A 250 -5.50 -14.90 -11.19
N ASP A 251 -4.60 -15.37 -10.34
CA ASP A 251 -4.91 -16.39 -9.33
C ASP A 251 -5.32 -15.71 -8.02
N ILE A 252 -6.62 -15.43 -7.89
CA ILE A 252 -7.20 -14.80 -6.71
C ILE A 252 -8.34 -15.63 -6.11
N LYS A 253 -8.22 -15.91 -4.81
CA LYS A 253 -9.29 -16.36 -3.94
C LYS A 253 -9.82 -15.17 -3.14
N ILE A 254 -11.13 -14.95 -3.21
CA ILE A 254 -11.83 -13.95 -2.39
C ILE A 254 -12.57 -14.70 -1.29
N ASP A 255 -12.38 -14.26 -0.06
CA ASP A 255 -12.88 -14.90 1.15
C ASP A 255 -13.55 -13.84 2.04
N VAL A 256 -14.87 -13.78 2.00
CA VAL A 256 -15.67 -12.82 2.76
C VAL A 256 -16.19 -13.51 4.02
N ARG A 257 -15.79 -13.02 5.18
CA ARG A 257 -16.10 -13.62 6.49
C ARG A 257 -17.30 -12.94 7.12
N GLU A 258 -18.38 -13.70 7.29
CA GLU A 258 -19.62 -13.20 7.89
C GLU A 258 -19.37 -12.63 9.30
N GLY A 259 -19.98 -11.49 9.61
CA GLY A 259 -19.88 -10.84 10.92
C GLY A 259 -18.56 -10.13 11.23
N TRP A 260 -17.52 -10.30 10.40
CA TRP A 260 -16.23 -9.64 10.62
C TRP A 260 -16.30 -8.19 10.12
N TYR A 261 -15.82 -7.25 10.93
CA TYR A 261 -15.75 -5.82 10.63
C TYR A 261 -14.39 -5.40 10.05
N HIS A 262 -14.22 -4.11 9.78
CA HIS A 262 -12.91 -3.57 9.44
C HIS A 262 -11.92 -3.78 10.60
N LEU A 263 -10.64 -4.03 10.31
CA LEU A 263 -9.64 -4.37 11.33
C LEU A 263 -10.05 -5.57 12.24
N PHE A 264 -10.71 -6.59 11.68
CA PHE A 264 -11.15 -7.79 12.41
C PHE A 264 -10.06 -8.51 13.22
N THR A 265 -8.77 -8.30 12.95
CA THR A 265 -7.66 -8.85 13.76
C THR A 265 -7.25 -7.98 14.95
N GLY A 266 -7.87 -6.82 15.13
CA GLY A 266 -7.63 -5.94 16.27
C GLY A 266 -8.05 -6.60 17.58
N ASN A 267 -7.23 -6.48 18.62
CA ASN A 267 -7.43 -7.08 19.94
C ASN A 267 -8.40 -6.24 20.79
N TYR A 268 -9.57 -5.94 20.21
CA TYR A 268 -10.66 -5.18 20.81
C TYR A 268 -11.98 -5.58 20.15
N GLU A 269 -13.07 -5.43 20.90
CA GLU A 269 -14.43 -5.66 20.43
C GLU A 269 -14.81 -4.63 19.34
N PRO A 270 -15.78 -4.94 18.45
CA PRO A 270 -16.24 -3.98 17.47
C PRO A 270 -16.71 -2.67 18.11
N GLU A 271 -16.11 -1.55 17.69
CA GLU A 271 -16.44 -0.21 18.20
C GLU A 271 -16.63 0.80 17.05
N LYS A 272 -17.34 1.89 17.36
CA LYS A 272 -17.58 2.96 16.38
C LYS A 272 -16.36 3.85 16.21
N SER A 273 -15.92 4.00 14.96
CA SER A 273 -14.87 4.92 14.55
C SER A 273 -15.47 6.09 13.76
N PRO A 274 -15.04 7.35 13.99
CA PRO A 274 -15.54 8.52 13.27
C PRO A 274 -14.95 8.67 11.85
N ALA A 275 -14.44 7.58 11.26
CA ALA A 275 -13.83 7.59 9.93
C ALA A 275 -14.80 8.11 8.86
N LEU A 276 -14.22 8.74 7.83
CA LEU A 276 -14.98 9.24 6.69
C LEU A 276 -15.18 8.12 5.67
N ILE A 277 -16.40 7.99 5.16
CA ILE A 277 -16.73 7.05 4.09
C ILE A 277 -17.20 7.77 2.84
N PHE A 278 -16.88 7.18 1.70
CA PHE A 278 -17.07 7.78 0.37
C PHE A 278 -18.01 6.95 -0.51
N HIS A 279 -18.78 6.01 0.07
CA HIS A 279 -19.59 5.05 -0.68
C HIS A 279 -20.68 5.69 -1.53
N ARG A 280 -21.09 6.93 -1.21
CA ARG A 280 -22.06 7.70 -2.01
C ARG A 280 -21.40 8.64 -3.01
N CYS A 281 -20.09 8.79 -2.97
CA CYS A 281 -19.35 9.53 -3.99
C CYS A 281 -19.19 8.65 -5.23
N PRO A 282 -18.98 9.24 -6.42
CA PRO A 282 -18.58 8.45 -7.58
C PRO A 282 -17.35 7.59 -7.27
N PRO A 283 -17.29 6.36 -7.80
CA PRO A 283 -16.10 5.53 -7.65
C PRO A 283 -14.89 6.23 -8.27
N VAL A 284 -13.70 5.85 -7.85
CA VAL A 284 -12.46 6.34 -8.46
C VAL A 284 -11.66 5.14 -8.93
N TYR A 285 -11.58 4.98 -10.24
CA TYR A 285 -10.81 3.95 -10.92
C TYR A 285 -9.71 4.56 -11.79
N SER A 286 -8.65 3.78 -12.02
CA SER A 286 -7.57 4.11 -12.95
C SER A 286 -7.81 3.46 -14.30
N LYS A 287 -7.74 4.27 -15.36
CA LYS A 287 -7.67 3.83 -16.75
C LYS A 287 -6.26 3.36 -17.11
N ASP A 288 -6.15 2.60 -18.20
CA ASP A 288 -4.88 2.05 -18.69
C ASP A 288 -3.87 3.12 -19.09
N ASN A 289 -4.35 4.30 -19.48
CA ASN A 289 -3.52 5.44 -19.86
C ASN A 289 -3.00 6.27 -18.67
N GLY A 290 -3.30 5.86 -17.41
CA GLY A 290 -2.86 6.58 -16.21
C GLY A 290 -3.91 7.50 -15.59
N GLN A 291 -4.93 7.90 -16.35
CA GLN A 291 -5.93 8.87 -15.90
C GLN A 291 -6.99 8.20 -15.03
N TRP A 292 -7.71 9.00 -14.26
CA TRP A 292 -8.91 8.51 -13.56
C TRP A 292 -10.10 8.39 -14.51
N ASP A 293 -11.10 7.61 -14.09
CA ASP A 293 -12.34 7.42 -14.83
C ASP A 293 -13.11 8.75 -15.03
N ASP A 294 -13.90 8.80 -16.10
CA ASP A 294 -14.53 10.05 -16.50
C ASP A 294 -15.65 10.45 -15.54
N GLU A 295 -16.30 9.51 -14.86
CA GLU A 295 -17.36 9.81 -13.90
C GLU A 295 -16.78 10.57 -12.70
N ALA A 296 -15.70 10.06 -12.11
CA ALA A 296 -14.96 10.70 -11.04
C ALA A 296 -14.47 12.10 -11.45
N VAL A 297 -13.78 12.20 -12.58
CA VAL A 297 -13.17 13.45 -13.03
C VAL A 297 -14.25 14.50 -13.35
N ASN A 298 -15.29 14.13 -14.09
CA ASN A 298 -16.37 15.06 -14.43
C ASN A 298 -17.08 15.57 -13.16
N TYR A 299 -17.26 14.72 -12.15
CA TYR A 299 -17.83 15.13 -10.87
C TYR A 299 -16.91 16.08 -10.10
N ILE A 300 -15.61 15.80 -10.07
CA ILE A 300 -14.59 16.64 -9.41
C ILE A 300 -14.49 18.00 -10.09
N VAL A 301 -14.49 18.06 -11.42
CA VAL A 301 -14.47 19.33 -12.18
C VAL A 301 -15.77 20.10 -11.95
N LYS A 302 -16.93 19.44 -12.03
CA LYS A 302 -18.24 20.08 -11.85
C LYS A 302 -18.45 20.71 -10.46
N HIS A 303 -17.94 20.07 -9.41
CA HIS A 303 -18.17 20.50 -8.04
C HIS A 303 -16.95 21.13 -7.36
N GLY A 304 -15.77 20.97 -7.94
CA GLY A 304 -14.48 21.38 -7.39
C GLY A 304 -13.97 22.71 -7.95
N PRO A 305 -12.69 23.02 -7.67
CA PRO A 305 -12.05 24.26 -8.10
C PRO A 305 -11.37 24.16 -9.47
N PHE A 306 -11.52 23.05 -10.19
CA PHE A 306 -10.79 22.81 -11.44
C PHE A 306 -11.58 23.27 -12.66
N GLU A 307 -10.93 23.94 -13.60
CA GLU A 307 -11.58 24.48 -14.80
C GLU A 307 -11.83 23.41 -15.87
N SER A 308 -10.95 22.41 -15.94
CA SER A 308 -11.05 21.29 -16.89
C SER A 308 -10.39 20.03 -16.34
N ARG A 309 -10.45 18.94 -17.13
CA ARG A 309 -9.70 17.71 -16.85
C ARG A 309 -8.19 17.95 -16.86
N GLU A 310 -7.71 18.68 -17.86
CA GLU A 310 -6.30 18.99 -18.04
C GLU A 310 -5.77 19.82 -16.86
N ASP A 311 -6.57 20.76 -16.36
CA ASP A 311 -6.26 21.53 -15.15
C ASP A 311 -6.16 20.62 -13.91
N PHE A 312 -7.10 19.67 -13.74
CA PHE A 312 -7.03 18.69 -12.67
C PHE A 312 -5.78 17.79 -12.77
N GLU A 313 -5.45 17.29 -13.96
CA GLU A 313 -4.26 16.45 -14.20
C GLU A 313 -2.97 17.24 -13.95
N LEU A 314 -2.90 18.50 -14.36
CA LEU A 314 -1.78 19.39 -14.07
C LEU A 314 -1.64 19.63 -12.58
N ALA A 315 -2.75 19.90 -11.87
CA ALA A 315 -2.75 20.05 -10.42
C ALA A 315 -2.26 18.78 -9.71
N GLN A 316 -2.65 17.58 -10.18
CA GLN A 316 -2.15 16.32 -9.63
C GLN A 316 -0.63 16.15 -9.77
N LYS A 317 -0.02 16.78 -10.79
CA LYS A 317 1.43 16.79 -11.01
C LYS A 317 2.13 17.87 -10.18
N GLU A 318 1.64 19.10 -10.21
CA GLU A 318 2.32 20.28 -9.67
C GLU A 318 2.08 20.50 -8.17
N ASP A 319 0.85 20.33 -7.70
CA ASP A 319 0.50 20.38 -6.28
C ASP A 319 -0.56 19.32 -5.94
N PRO A 320 -0.13 18.07 -5.77
CA PRO A 320 -1.02 16.94 -5.50
C PRO A 320 -1.85 17.11 -4.21
N ARG A 321 -1.32 17.85 -3.23
CA ARG A 321 -2.04 18.14 -1.98
C ARG A 321 -3.17 19.14 -2.25
N ALA A 322 -2.93 20.17 -3.06
CA ALA A 322 -3.98 21.07 -3.50
C ALA A 322 -5.02 20.35 -4.36
N ALA A 323 -4.59 19.47 -5.28
CA ALA A 323 -5.49 18.65 -6.09
C ALA A 323 -6.42 17.79 -5.21
N TRP A 324 -5.86 17.11 -4.20
CA TRP A 324 -6.65 16.33 -3.24
C TRP A 324 -7.60 17.19 -2.40
N LYS A 325 -7.15 18.35 -1.90
CA LYS A 325 -8.02 19.29 -1.17
C LYS A 325 -9.16 19.79 -2.05
N GLY A 326 -8.89 20.05 -3.33
CA GLY A 326 -9.89 20.43 -4.32
C GLY A 326 -10.93 19.34 -4.53
N MET A 327 -10.48 18.10 -4.74
CA MET A 327 -11.33 16.92 -4.82
C MET A 327 -12.20 16.73 -3.57
N PHE A 328 -11.59 16.81 -2.38
CA PHE A 328 -12.30 16.65 -1.11
C PHE A 328 -13.35 17.76 -0.90
N LYS A 329 -13.04 19.00 -1.29
CA LYS A 329 -14.02 20.11 -1.29
C LYS A 329 -15.18 19.83 -2.25
N ALA A 330 -14.90 19.29 -3.44
CA ALA A 330 -15.92 18.92 -4.42
C ALA A 330 -16.89 17.87 -3.84
N MET A 331 -16.34 16.79 -3.29
CA MET A 331 -17.09 15.70 -2.65
C MET A 331 -17.92 16.19 -1.46
N LYS A 332 -17.35 17.08 -0.62
CA LYS A 332 -18.07 17.70 0.49
C LYS A 332 -19.22 18.60 0.01
N LYS A 333 -18.99 19.45 -1.01
CA LYS A 333 -20.01 20.32 -1.60
C LYS A 333 -21.18 19.51 -2.17
N ALA A 334 -20.87 18.36 -2.76
CA ALA A 334 -21.84 17.46 -3.33
C ALA A 334 -22.51 16.52 -2.29
N LYS A 335 -22.16 16.65 -1.00
CA LYS A 335 -22.76 15.93 0.14
C LYS A 335 -22.73 14.40 0.00
N CYS A 336 -21.68 13.86 -0.62
CA CYS A 336 -21.52 12.42 -0.83
C CYS A 336 -20.64 11.74 0.23
N ILE A 337 -19.98 12.51 1.10
CA ILE A 337 -19.14 11.99 2.19
C ILE A 337 -20.02 11.76 3.42
N ASP A 338 -19.90 10.58 4.02
CA ASP A 338 -20.49 10.26 5.32
C ASP A 338 -19.41 10.01 6.37
N LYS A 339 -19.83 9.72 7.60
CA LYS A 339 -18.93 9.37 8.70
C LYS A 339 -19.53 8.32 9.63
N GLY A 340 -18.65 7.57 10.28
CA GLY A 340 -19.06 6.57 11.26
C GLY A 340 -19.04 5.18 10.64
N VAL A 341 -18.16 4.33 11.17
CA VAL A 341 -17.96 2.94 10.76
C VAL A 341 -17.71 2.10 11.99
N HIS A 342 -17.67 0.78 11.85
CA HIS A 342 -17.28 -0.15 12.89
C HIS A 342 -15.93 -0.79 12.56
N GLU A 343 -15.05 -0.79 13.55
CA GLU A 343 -13.72 -1.39 13.47
C GLU A 343 -13.52 -2.34 14.66
N GLY A 344 -12.70 -3.39 14.50
CA GLY A 344 -12.40 -4.38 15.54
C GLY A 344 -13.07 -5.73 15.29
N GLY A 345 -13.03 -6.61 16.29
CA GLY A 345 -13.65 -7.93 16.23
C GLY A 345 -12.85 -9.06 16.87
N ASN A 346 -11.59 -8.85 17.22
CA ASN A 346 -10.76 -9.82 17.95
C ASN A 346 -10.66 -11.23 17.30
N HIS A 347 -10.78 -11.33 15.98
CA HIS A 347 -10.67 -12.57 15.21
C HIS A 347 -9.21 -12.96 14.92
N GLY A 348 -8.22 -12.25 15.45
CA GLY A 348 -6.80 -12.50 15.16
C GLY A 348 -6.34 -13.91 15.53
N LYS A 349 -6.79 -14.44 16.68
CA LYS A 349 -6.44 -15.80 17.14
C LYS A 349 -7.11 -16.89 16.29
N GLU A 350 -8.36 -16.67 15.90
CA GLU A 350 -9.12 -17.55 15.02
C GLU A 350 -8.51 -17.62 13.61
N PHE A 351 -8.07 -16.47 13.09
CA PHE A 351 -7.55 -16.34 11.74
C PHE A 351 -6.09 -16.81 11.58
N MET A 352 -5.26 -16.70 12.62
CA MET A 352 -3.82 -16.97 12.56
C MET A 352 -3.45 -18.35 11.98
N PRO A 353 -4.11 -19.47 12.32
CA PRO A 353 -3.76 -20.78 11.73
C PRO A 353 -3.94 -20.82 10.21
N GLU A 354 -5.02 -20.24 9.70
CA GLU A 354 -5.31 -20.17 8.26
C GLU A 354 -4.29 -19.26 7.54
N TYR A 355 -3.99 -18.13 8.18
CA TYR A 355 -2.98 -17.16 7.72
C TYR A 355 -1.60 -17.80 7.57
N LEU A 356 -1.13 -18.51 8.60
CA LEU A 356 0.16 -19.20 8.60
C LEU A 356 0.19 -20.34 7.57
N LYS A 357 -0.92 -21.07 7.43
CA LYS A 357 -1.04 -22.13 6.42
C LYS A 357 -0.87 -21.57 5.00
N PHE A 358 -1.48 -20.43 4.69
CA PHE A 358 -1.32 -19.79 3.37
C PHE A 358 0.14 -19.49 3.04
N TRP A 359 0.91 -18.95 3.98
CA TRP A 359 2.34 -18.67 3.74
C TRP A 359 3.17 -19.94 3.62
N LYS A 360 2.90 -20.94 4.46
CA LYS A 360 3.53 -22.25 4.35
C LYS A 360 3.30 -22.88 2.97
N ASP A 361 2.08 -22.86 2.46
CA ASP A 361 1.72 -23.51 1.19
C ASP A 361 2.32 -22.81 -0.04
N ASN A 362 2.62 -21.51 0.06
CA ASN A 362 3.04 -20.72 -1.10
C ASN A 362 4.52 -20.30 -1.06
N LEU A 363 5.11 -20.13 0.13
CA LEU A 363 6.48 -19.65 0.29
C LEU A 363 7.49 -20.74 0.62
N LEU A 364 7.08 -21.81 1.30
CA LEU A 364 7.88 -23.03 1.45
C LEU A 364 7.61 -23.98 0.27
#